data_AF-A0A849GKW0-F1
#
_entry.id   AF-A0A849GKW0-F1
#
_cell.length_a   1.000
_cell.length_b   1.000
_cell.length_c   1.000
_cell.angle_alpha   90.00
_cell.angle_beta   90.00
_cell.angle_gamma   90.00
#
_symmetry.space_group_name_H-M   'P 1'
#
loop_
_entity.id
_entity.type
_entity.pdbx_description
1 polymer ?
#
loop_
_entity_poly.entity_id
_entity_poly.type
_entity_poly.pdbx_seq_one_letter_code
_entity_poly.pdbx_strand_id
1 'polypeptide(L)'
;MNSVLVIDDNDLVRNLIETILKNADLDVLTAASGSEAIQLLKKRNGAIACVLQDLSMPEMPGEQIIAELHKIQPGLPVIVLTVDDAAYSASRLSGLDIAGYIQKPFDSDRLVAKVRDIIL
;
A
#
# COMPACT_ATOMS: atom_id res chain seq x y z
N MET A 1 3.81 -12.15 13.26
CA MET A 1 3.56 -10.71 13.16
C MET A 1 3.09 -10.45 11.74
N ASN A 2 2.07 -9.62 11.55
CA ASN A 2 1.57 -9.30 10.22
C ASN A 2 2.29 -8.04 9.73
N SER A 3 2.82 -8.07 8.52
CA SER A 3 3.64 -6.98 7.98
C SER A 3 2.79 -5.95 7.22
N VAL A 4 3.31 -4.73 7.09
CA VAL A 4 2.82 -3.73 6.13
C VAL A 4 3.57 -3.91 4.82
N LEU A 5 2.87 -4.06 3.70
CA LEU A 5 3.47 -4.16 2.38
C LEU A 5 3.47 -2.81 1.67
N VAL A 6 4.64 -2.30 1.31
CA VAL A 6 4.81 -1.05 0.56
C VAL A 6 5.07 -1.37 -0.90
N ILE A 7 4.27 -0.82 -1.81
CA ILE A 7 4.35 -1.05 -3.25
C ILE A 7 4.53 0.31 -3.94
N ASP A 8 5.73 0.54 -4.47
CA ASP A 8 6.12 1.77 -5.16
C ASP A 8 7.32 1.45 -6.07
N ASP A 9 7.32 1.88 -7.33
CA ASP A 9 8.43 1.63 -8.27
C ASP A 9 9.64 2.53 -8.02
N ASN A 10 9.47 3.61 -7.25
CA ASN A 10 10.54 4.52 -6.88
C ASN A 10 11.27 4.03 -5.61
N ASP A 11 12.50 3.55 -5.78
CA ASP A 11 13.34 3.04 -4.69
C ASP A 11 13.53 4.05 -3.54
N LEU A 12 13.66 5.35 -3.83
CA LEU A 12 13.86 6.37 -2.79
C LEU A 12 12.59 6.53 -1.95
N VAL A 13 11.41 6.55 -2.57
CA VAL A 13 10.14 6.65 -1.88
C VAL A 13 9.88 5.39 -1.05
N ARG A 14 10.13 4.21 -1.64
CA ARG A 14 9.95 2.93 -0.97
C ARG A 14 10.85 2.79 0.26
N ASN A 15 12.13 3.13 0.14
CA ASN A 15 13.10 3.12 1.25
C ASN A 15 12.75 4.14 2.35
N LEU A 16 12.26 5.32 1.96
CA LEU A 16 11.79 6.34 2.91
C LEU A 16 10.62 5.82 3.75
N ILE A 17 9.58 5.30 3.09
CA ILE A 17 8.40 4.75 3.77
C ILE A 17 8.80 3.58 4.68
N GLU A 18 9.62 2.66 4.17
CA GLU A 18 10.12 1.54 4.95
C GLU A 18 10.84 2.02 6.23
N THR A 19 11.72 3.01 6.11
CA THR A 19 12.44 3.59 7.25
C THR A 19 11.49 4.22 8.26
N ILE A 20 10.52 5.01 7.80
CA ILE A 20 9.51 5.65 8.66
C ILE A 20 8.72 4.61 9.46
N LEU A 21 8.22 3.57 8.79
CA LEU A 21 7.38 2.56 9.43
C LEU A 21 8.19 1.64 10.36
N LYS A 22 9.42 1.27 9.99
CA LYS A 22 10.32 0.50 10.87
C LYS A 22 10.70 1.28 12.12
N ASN A 23 10.95 2.58 12.01
CA ASN A 23 11.19 3.46 13.17
C ASN A 23 9.97 3.60 14.09
N ALA A 24 8.77 3.24 13.60
CA ALA A 24 7.54 3.18 14.37
C ALA A 24 7.20 1.76 14.89
N ASP A 25 8.20 0.86 14.91
CA ASP A 25 8.14 -0.53 15.36
C ASP A 25 7.19 -1.43 14.55
N LEU A 26 6.99 -1.12 13.28
CA LEU A 26 6.18 -1.93 12.35
C LEU A 26 7.07 -2.87 11.53
N ASP A 27 6.58 -4.09 11.30
CA ASP A 27 7.21 -5.02 10.35
C ASP A 27 6.82 -4.63 8.92
N VAL A 28 7.80 -4.54 8.02
CA VAL A 28 7.61 -3.96 6.68
C VAL A 28 8.19 -4.89 5.62
N LEU A 29 7.40 -5.11 4.58
CA LEU A 29 7.81 -5.71 3.33
C LEU A 29 7.70 -4.68 2.22
N THR A 30 8.54 -4.79 1.21
CA THR A 30 8.56 -3.86 0.07
C THR A 30 8.44 -4.63 -1.24
N ALA A 31 7.78 -4.03 -2.23
CA ALA A 31 7.73 -4.50 -3.60
C ALA A 31 7.93 -3.33 -4.56
N ALA A 32 8.75 -3.51 -5.59
CA ALA A 32 8.97 -2.54 -6.66
C ALA A 32 7.95 -2.67 -7.81
N SER A 33 7.15 -3.74 -7.83
CA SER A 33 6.15 -4.01 -8.86
C SER A 33 4.91 -4.71 -8.29
N GLY A 34 3.78 -4.59 -8.99
CA GLY A 34 2.56 -5.34 -8.66
C GLY A 34 2.78 -6.86 -8.69
N SER A 35 3.58 -7.35 -9.64
CA SER A 35 3.94 -8.77 -9.75
C SER A 35 4.70 -9.27 -8.53
N GLU A 36 5.67 -8.49 -8.03
CA GLU A 36 6.41 -8.82 -6.81
C GLU A 36 5.48 -8.79 -5.58
N ALA A 37 4.62 -7.78 -5.47
CA ALA A 37 3.63 -7.68 -4.39
C ALA A 37 2.72 -8.90 -4.32
N ILE A 38 2.18 -9.34 -5.47
CA ILE A 38 1.34 -10.54 -5.58
C ILE A 38 2.10 -11.80 -5.16
N GLN A 39 3.37 -11.94 -5.56
CA GLN A 39 4.19 -13.08 -5.15
C GLN A 39 4.47 -13.07 -3.64
N LEU A 40 4.76 -11.91 -3.05
CA LEU A 40 4.97 -11.77 -1.62
C LEU A 40 3.71 -12.12 -0.84
N LEU A 41 2.55 -11.61 -1.26
CA LEU A 41 1.26 -11.91 -0.62
C LEU A 41 0.97 -13.42 -0.63
N LYS A 42 1.19 -14.10 -1.77
CA LYS A 42 1.04 -15.56 -1.89
C LYS A 42 2.01 -16.32 -0.99
N LYS A 43 3.27 -15.91 -0.92
CA LYS A 43 4.31 -16.55 -0.08
C LYS A 43 4.04 -16.38 1.42
N ARG A 44 3.47 -15.24 1.82
CA ARG A 44 3.16 -14.93 3.22
C ARG A 44 1.84 -15.54 3.70
N ASN A 45 1.11 -16.24 2.84
CA ASN A 45 -0.11 -16.98 3.16
C ASN A 45 -1.13 -16.14 3.97
N GLY A 46 -1.33 -14.89 3.57
CA GLY A 46 -2.29 -13.98 4.22
C GLY A 46 -1.76 -13.21 5.45
N ALA A 47 -0.46 -13.28 5.75
CA ALA A 47 0.14 -12.56 6.90
C ALA A 47 0.48 -11.08 6.62
N ILE A 48 -0.27 -10.40 5.75
CA ILE A 48 -0.12 -8.97 5.47
C ILE A 48 -1.30 -8.25 6.11
N ALA A 49 -1.02 -7.28 6.99
CA ALA A 49 -2.04 -6.53 7.72
C ALA A 49 -2.59 -5.34 6.92
N CYS A 50 -1.75 -4.72 6.11
CA CYS A 50 -2.09 -3.55 5.32
C CYS A 50 -1.16 -3.44 4.12
N VAL A 51 -1.66 -2.85 3.04
CA VAL A 51 -0.89 -2.47 1.85
C VAL A 51 -0.86 -0.96 1.72
N LEU A 52 0.31 -0.41 1.41
CA LEU A 52 0.48 0.94 0.89
C LEU A 52 0.75 0.84 -0.61
N GLN A 53 -0.21 1.25 -1.44
CA GLN A 53 -0.15 1.14 -2.90
C GLN A 53 0.05 2.50 -3.55
N ASP A 54 1.14 2.69 -4.29
CA ASP A 54 1.28 3.84 -5.18
C ASP A 54 0.41 3.71 -6.44
N LEU A 55 -0.25 4.80 -6.86
CA LEU A 55 -1.03 4.84 -8.11
C LEU A 55 -0.24 5.28 -9.34
N SER A 56 0.97 5.81 -9.15
CA SER A 56 1.78 6.42 -10.21
C SER A 56 2.79 5.44 -10.84
N MET A 57 2.52 4.13 -10.76
CA MET A 57 3.38 3.09 -11.31
C MET A 57 3.13 2.86 -12.83
N PRO A 58 4.19 2.71 -13.66
CA PRO A 58 4.05 2.62 -15.12
C PRO A 58 3.70 1.23 -15.66
N GLU A 59 4.02 0.15 -14.94
CA GLU A 59 3.93 -1.23 -15.48
C GLU A 59 2.53 -1.82 -15.41
N MET A 60 1.80 -1.59 -14.32
CA MET A 60 0.47 -2.13 -14.09
C MET A 60 -0.39 -1.07 -13.40
N PRO A 61 -1.63 -0.82 -13.87
CA PRO A 61 -2.53 0.12 -13.21
C PRO A 61 -2.80 -0.30 -11.76
N GLY A 62 -2.72 0.64 -10.82
CA GLY A 62 -2.90 0.36 -9.39
C GLY A 62 -4.23 -0.32 -9.06
N GLU A 63 -5.30 0.02 -9.78
CA GLU A 63 -6.61 -0.64 -9.69
C GLU A 63 -6.55 -2.16 -9.95
N GLN A 64 -5.73 -2.59 -10.91
CA GLN A 64 -5.57 -4.01 -11.24
C GLN A 64 -4.78 -4.73 -10.15
N ILE A 65 -3.73 -4.09 -9.63
CA ILE A 65 -2.94 -4.62 -8.51
C ILE A 65 -3.86 -4.86 -7.31
N ILE A 66 -4.65 -3.85 -6.92
CA ILE A 66 -5.57 -3.91 -5.78
C ILE A 66 -6.57 -5.06 -5.97
N ALA A 67 -7.19 -5.16 -7.15
CA ALA A 67 -8.14 -6.24 -7.44
C ALA A 67 -7.50 -7.63 -7.32
N GLU A 68 -6.25 -7.81 -7.79
CA GLU A 68 -5.53 -9.10 -7.65
C GLU A 68 -5.17 -9.39 -6.19
N LEU A 69 -4.76 -8.38 -5.41
CA LEU A 69 -4.48 -8.55 -3.99
C LEU A 69 -5.73 -9.01 -3.23
N HIS A 70 -6.90 -8.42 -3.51
CA HIS A 70 -8.18 -8.82 -2.90
C HIS A 70 -8.66 -10.21 -3.32
N LYS A 71 -8.35 -10.67 -4.54
CA LYS A 71 -8.63 -12.06 -4.93
C LYS A 71 -7.83 -13.07 -4.09
N ILE A 72 -6.62 -12.70 -3.67
CA ILE A 72 -5.73 -13.56 -2.88
C ILE A 72 -6.06 -13.46 -1.39
N GLN A 73 -6.31 -12.24 -0.89
CA GLN A 73 -6.67 -11.97 0.50
C GLN A 73 -7.89 -11.02 0.52
N PRO A 74 -9.12 -11.57 0.52
CA PRO A 74 -10.33 -10.77 0.64
C PRO A 74 -10.33 -9.93 1.92
N GLY A 75 -10.72 -8.66 1.80
CA GLY A 75 -10.74 -7.70 2.92
C GLY A 75 -9.37 -7.19 3.35
N LEU A 76 -8.30 -7.44 2.57
CA LEU A 76 -6.99 -6.83 2.80
C LEU A 76 -7.09 -5.30 2.74
N PRO A 77 -6.77 -4.58 3.82
CA PRO A 77 -6.80 -3.12 3.81
C PRO A 77 -5.75 -2.56 2.86
N VAL A 78 -6.18 -1.69 1.95
CA VAL A 78 -5.29 -0.98 1.03
C VAL A 78 -5.41 0.52 1.28
N ILE A 79 -4.29 1.14 1.65
CA ILE A 79 -4.15 2.59 1.67
C ILE A 79 -3.44 3.00 0.38
N VAL A 80 -4.02 3.96 -0.30
CA VAL A 80 -3.54 4.42 -1.59
C VAL A 80 -2.67 5.67 -1.42
N LEU A 81 -1.47 5.64 -2.00
CA LEU A 81 -0.58 6.78 -2.09
C LEU A 81 -0.73 7.43 -3.47
N THR A 82 -0.96 8.74 -3.52
CA THR A 82 -1.26 9.43 -4.78
C THR A 82 -0.75 10.87 -4.77
N VAL A 83 -0.29 11.37 -5.91
CA VAL A 83 0.00 12.81 -6.11
C VAL A 83 -1.26 13.60 -6.49
N ASP A 84 -2.28 12.90 -7.01
CA ASP A 84 -3.53 13.50 -7.44
C ASP A 84 -4.46 13.80 -6.25
N ASP A 85 -5.51 14.56 -6.52
CA ASP A 85 -6.58 14.76 -5.55
C ASP A 85 -7.27 13.42 -5.21
N ALA A 86 -7.65 13.25 -3.94
CA ALA A 86 -8.28 12.03 -3.46
C ALA A 86 -9.60 11.74 -4.18
N ALA A 87 -10.38 12.76 -4.57
CA ALA A 87 -11.63 12.58 -5.30
C ALA A 87 -11.39 12.05 -6.72
N TYR A 88 -10.33 12.52 -7.39
CA TYR A 88 -9.93 11.99 -8.69
C TYR A 88 -9.51 10.52 -8.58
N SER A 89 -8.69 10.20 -7.59
CA SER A 89 -8.25 8.82 -7.31
C SER A 89 -9.42 7.91 -6.92
N ALA A 90 -10.42 8.41 -6.21
CA ALA A 90 -11.64 7.69 -5.84
C ALA A 90 -12.48 7.29 -7.04
N SER A 91 -12.60 8.17 -8.05
CA SER A 91 -13.31 7.83 -9.28
C SER A 91 -12.63 6.67 -10.03
N ARG A 92 -11.30 6.61 -10.04
CA ARG A 92 -10.51 5.55 -10.70
C ARG A 92 -10.62 4.20 -9.99
N LEU A 93 -10.75 4.24 -8.66
CA LEU A 93 -10.85 3.05 -7.80
C LEU A 93 -12.30 2.70 -7.44
N SER A 94 -13.28 3.28 -8.14
CA SER A 94 -14.70 3.02 -7.92
C SER A 94 -15.00 1.52 -8.03
N GLY A 95 -15.59 0.97 -6.97
CA GLY A 95 -15.92 -0.46 -6.88
C GLY A 95 -14.83 -1.34 -6.27
N LEU A 96 -13.66 -0.78 -5.91
CA LEU A 96 -12.66 -1.46 -5.10
C LEU A 96 -12.77 -1.06 -3.63
N ASP A 97 -12.56 -2.02 -2.73
CA ASP A 97 -12.61 -1.79 -1.29
C ASP A 97 -11.25 -1.31 -0.78
N ILE A 98 -11.13 -0.01 -0.53
CA ILE A 98 -9.89 0.59 -0.02
C ILE A 98 -10.11 1.20 1.37
N ALA A 99 -9.07 1.14 2.18
CA ALA A 99 -9.07 1.63 3.56
C ALA A 99 -8.82 3.15 3.64
N GLY A 100 -8.32 3.77 2.56
CA GLY A 100 -8.22 5.22 2.45
C GLY A 100 -7.09 5.70 1.54
N TYR A 101 -6.80 6.99 1.65
CA TYR A 101 -5.80 7.68 0.84
C TYR A 101 -4.81 8.47 1.69
N ILE A 102 -3.58 8.55 1.20
CA ILE A 102 -2.56 9.50 1.65
C ILE A 102 -2.06 10.24 0.41
N GLN A 103 -2.29 11.55 0.38
CA GLN A 103 -1.78 12.40 -0.68
C GLN A 103 -0.27 12.66 -0.47
N LYS A 104 0.51 12.58 -1.54
CA LYS A 104 1.92 12.97 -1.62
C LYS A 104 1.99 14.49 -1.90
N PRO A 105 2.89 15.25 -1.25
CA PRO A 105 3.81 14.82 -0.19
C PRO A 105 3.09 14.62 1.16
N PHE A 106 3.63 13.70 1.97
CA PHE A 106 3.16 13.40 3.33
C PHE A 106 4.32 13.48 4.32
N ASP A 107 3.99 13.76 5.57
CA ASP A 107 4.93 13.63 6.69
C ASP A 107 4.87 12.22 7.33
N SER A 108 5.86 11.93 8.17
CA SER A 108 5.99 10.64 8.84
C SER A 108 4.84 10.37 9.80
N ASP A 109 4.37 11.39 10.52
CA ASP A 109 3.36 11.23 11.57
C ASP A 109 2.02 10.86 10.97
N ARG A 110 1.63 11.50 9.86
CA ARG A 110 0.42 11.19 9.10
C ARG A 110 0.46 9.78 8.53
N LEU A 111 1.61 9.37 7.98
CA LEU A 111 1.78 8.02 7.43
C LEU A 111 1.62 6.95 8.52
N VAL A 112 2.35 7.10 9.64
CA VAL A 112 2.30 6.16 10.76
C VAL A 112 0.93 6.13 11.41
N ALA A 113 0.31 7.28 11.66
CA ALA A 113 -1.02 7.36 12.24
C ALA A 113 -2.05 6.64 11.38
N LYS A 114 -2.02 6.85 10.06
CA LYS A 114 -2.98 6.22 9.16
C LYS A 114 -2.79 4.70 9.06
N VAL A 115 -1.56 4.21 9.08
CA VAL A 115 -1.31 2.76 9.11
C VAL A 115 -1.78 2.15 10.43
N ARG A 116 -1.52 2.82 11.57
CA ARG A 116 -1.94 2.35 12.89
C ARG A 116 -3.45 2.29 13.05
N ASP A 117 -4.19 3.26 12.52
CA ASP A 117 -5.67 3.29 12.48
C ASP A 117 -6.29 2.07 11.79
N ILE A 118 -5.52 1.37 10.95
CA ILE A 118 -5.99 0.22 10.18
C ILE A 118 -5.57 -1.12 10.81
N ILE A 119 -4.41 -1.19 11.46
CA ILE A 119 -3.82 -2.46 11.92
C ILE A 119 -3.91 -2.67 13.44
N LEU A 120 -4.33 -1.68 14.22
CA LEU A 120 -4.49 -1.72 15.68
C LEU A 120 -5.96 -1.54 16.06
#